data_AF-A0A950D497-F1
#
_entry.id   AF-A0A950D497-F1
#
_cell.length_a   1.000
_cell.length_b   1.000
_cell.length_c   1.000
_cell.angle_alpha   90.00
_cell.angle_beta   90.00
_cell.angle_gamma   90.00
#
_symmetry.space_group_name_H-M   'P 1'
#
loop_
_entity.id
_entity.type
_entity.pdbx_description
1 polymer ?
#
loop_
_entity_poly.entity_id
_entity_poly.type
_entity_poly.pdbx_seq_one_letter_code
_entity_poly.pdbx_strand_id
1 'polypeptide(L)' 'MDTLTPELKRAVEQAGDSPVRLTDPETHRTYVLVSAEVYERLLRDEEDRREQAAFLRAAKKNAKARLMGDA' A
#
# COMPACT_ATOMS: atom_id res chain seq x y z
N MET A 1 -23.45 3.79 -9.32
CA MET A 1 -22.01 3.82 -9.63
C MET A 1 -21.62 5.26 -9.68
N ASP A 2 -20.76 5.69 -8.77
CA ASP A 2 -20.22 7.05 -8.79
C ASP A 2 -19.16 7.11 -9.88
N THR A 3 -19.31 8.05 -10.80
CA THR A 3 -18.41 8.22 -11.95
C THR A 3 -17.49 9.40 -11.71
N LEU A 4 -16.30 9.40 -12.32
CA LEU A 4 -15.39 10.54 -12.22
C LEU A 4 -16.06 11.78 -12.83
N THR A 5 -15.99 12.91 -12.12
CA THR A 5 -16.33 14.19 -12.71
C THR A 5 -15.38 14.51 -13.87
N PRO A 6 -15.77 15.34 -14.84
CA PRO A 6 -14.89 15.72 -15.96
C PRO A 6 -13.55 16.31 -15.53
N GLU A 7 -13.53 17.07 -14.43
CA GLU A 7 -12.32 17.65 -13.84
C GLU A 7 -11.39 16.57 -13.32
N LEU A 8 -11.92 15.61 -12.55
CA LEU A 8 -11.15 14.48 -12.03
C LEU A 8 -10.67 13.57 -13.14
N LYS A 9 -11.50 13.34 -14.16
CA LYS A 9 -11.12 12.58 -15.35
C LYS A 9 -9.92 13.20 -16.05
N ARG A 10 -9.95 14.52 -16.30
CA ARG A 10 -8.82 15.24 -16.90
C ARG A 10 -7.56 15.18 -16.04
N ALA A 11 -7.70 15.31 -14.72
CA ALA A 11 -6.57 15.21 -13.80
C ALA A 11 -5.91 13.82 -13.85
N VAL A 12 -6.72 12.75 -13.90
CA VAL A 12 -6.24 11.37 -14.05
C VAL A 12 -5.54 11.18 -15.39
N GLU A 13 -6.15 11.64 -16.50
CA GLU A 13 -5.55 11.54 -17.83
C GLU A 13 -4.20 12.27 -17.94
N GLN A 14 -4.07 13.44 -17.30
CA GLN A 14 -2.82 14.20 -17.28
C GLN A 14 -1.74 13.56 -16.42
N ALA A 15 -2.12 12.91 -15.32
CA ALA A 15 -1.18 12.24 -14.42
C ALA A 15 -0.69 10.90 -14.97
N GLY A 16 -1.45 10.25 -15.86
CA GLY A 16 -1.13 8.93 -16.38
C GLY A 16 -1.04 7.91 -15.25
N ASP A 17 0.11 7.24 -15.13
CA ASP A 17 0.37 6.26 -14.06
C ASP A 17 0.77 6.88 -12.71
N SER A 18 0.89 8.22 -12.64
CA SER A 18 1.24 8.90 -11.40
C SER A 18 0.02 9.15 -10.52
N PRO A 19 0.14 9.04 -9.18
CA PRO A 19 -0.96 9.37 -8.28
C PRO A 19 -1.40 10.83 -8.36
N VAL A 20 -2.70 11.08 -8.44
CA VAL A 20 -3.28 12.43 -8.40
C VAL A 20 -3.48 12.84 -6.95
N ARG A 21 -2.97 14.03 -6.58
CA ARG A 21 -3.18 14.60 -5.24
C ARG A 21 -4.29 15.63 -5.27
N LEU A 22 -5.29 15.43 -4.42
CA LEU A 22 -6.44 16.32 -4.27
C LEU A 22 -6.39 16.91 -2.88
N THR A 23 -6.49 18.24 -2.77
CA THR A 23 -6.59 18.89 -1.46
C THR A 23 -8.00 19.39 -1.29
N ASP A 24 -8.66 18.95 -0.23
CA ASP A 24 -9.93 19.51 0.20
C ASP A 24 -9.69 20.93 0.73
N PRO A 25 -10.25 21.98 0.09
CA PRO A 25 -10.01 23.37 0.51
C PRO A 25 -10.63 23.71 1.87
N GLU A 26 -11.66 22.98 2.31
CA GLU A 26 -12.31 23.23 3.59
C GLU A 26 -11.51 22.59 4.73
N THR A 27 -11.20 21.29 4.61
CA THR A 27 -10.53 20.54 5.68
C THR A 27 -9.00 20.57 5.58
N HIS A 28 -8.45 21.08 4.47
CA HIS A 28 -7.03 21.05 4.12
C HIS A 28 -6.43 19.64 4.08
N ARG A 29 -7.27 18.60 4.01
CA ARG A 29 -6.83 17.22 3.92
C ARG A 29 -6.44 16.89 2.50
N THR A 30 -5.30 16.22 2.36
CA THR A 30 -4.83 15.71 1.07
C THR A 30 -5.27 14.26 0.89
N TYR A 31 -5.95 14.01 -0.23
CA TYR A 31 -6.33 12.70 -0.71
C TYR A 31 -5.46 12.34 -1.91
N VAL A 32 -5.24 11.04 -2.10
CA VAL A 32 -4.50 10.51 -3.25
C VAL A 32 -5.44 9.61 -4.02
N LEU A 33 -5.63 9.91 -5.30
CA LEU A 33 -6.39 9.11 -6.24
C LEU A 33 -5.41 8.32 -7.12
N VAL A 34 -5.61 7.00 -7.17
CA VAL A 34 -4.89 6.05 -8.02
C VAL A 34 -5.89 5.15 -8.73
N SER A 35 -5.49 4.51 -9.82
CA SER A 35 -6.31 3.48 -10.45
C SER A 35 -6.53 2.31 -9.48
N ALA A 36 -7.67 1.62 -9.64
CA ALA A 36 -7.98 0.44 -8.83
C ALA A 36 -6.88 -0.63 -8.94
N GLU A 37 -6.34 -0.84 -10.13
CA GLU A 37 -5.23 -1.77 -10.37
C GLU A 37 -3.98 -1.41 -9.55
N VAL A 38 -3.60 -0.13 -9.52
CA VAL A 38 -2.45 0.33 -8.73
C VAL A 38 -2.72 0.16 -7.23
N TYR A 39 -3.94 0.47 -6.77
CA TYR A 39 -4.32 0.29 -5.38
C TYR A 39 -4.28 -1.19 -4.95
N GLU A 40 -4.81 -2.09 -5.78
CA GLU A 40 -4.78 -3.53 -5.53
C GLU A 40 -3.36 -4.08 -5.48
N ARG A 41 -2.48 -3.62 -6.38
CA ARG A 41 -1.06 -4.00 -6.34
C ARG A 41 -0.39 -3.56 -5.03
N LEU A 42 -0.64 -2.32 -4.59
CA LEU A 42 -0.11 -1.82 -3.32
C LEU A 42 -0.57 -2.66 -2.12
N LEU A 43 -1.84 -3.12 -2.11
CA LEU A 43 -2.34 -3.99 -1.05
C LEU A 43 -1.64 -5.35 -1.02
N ARG A 44 -1.41 -5.95 -2.20
CA ARG A 44 -0.69 -7.23 -2.32
C ARG A 44 0.76 -7.11 -1.86
N ASP A 45 1.46 -6.07 -2.32
CA ASP A 45 2.85 -5.83 -1.92
C ASP A 45 3.01 -5.67 -0.40
N GLU A 46 2.02 -5.06 0.27
CA GLU A 46 2.02 -4.90 1.72
C GLU A 46 1.66 -6.20 2.46
N GLU A 47 0.79 -7.04 1.90
CA GLU A 47 0.51 -8.38 2.41
C GLU A 47 1.76 -9.27 2.35
N ASP A 48 2.40 -9.35 1.18
CA ASP A 48 3.63 -10.13 0.97
C ASP A 48 4.73 -9.71 1.97
N ARG A 49 4.88 -8.40 2.19
CA ARG A 49 5.86 -7.86 3.13
C ARG A 49 5.57 -8.28 4.57
N ARG A 50 4.30 -8.30 4.98
CA ARG A 50 3.88 -8.75 6.31
C ARG A 50 4.15 -10.25 6.49
N GLU A 51 3.88 -11.06 5.49
CA GLU A 51 4.15 -12.49 5.51
C GLU A 51 5.65 -12.81 5.63
N GLN A 52 6.48 -12.15 4.82
CA GLN A 52 7.94 -12.29 4.89
C GLN A 52 8.48 -11.90 6.27
N ALA A 53 7.99 -10.79 6.84
CA ALA A 53 8.38 -10.36 8.17
C ALA A 53 7.98 -11.38 9.26
N ALA A 54 6.80 -12.00 9.14
CA ALA A 54 6.34 -13.04 10.06
C ALA A 54 7.21 -14.30 9.96
N PHE A 55 7.53 -14.73 8.73
CA PHE A 55 8.43 -15.87 8.50
C PHE A 55 9.81 -15.66 9.12
N LEU A 56 10.43 -14.49 8.88
CA LEU A 56 11.75 -14.16 9.44
C LEU A 56 11.73 -14.13 10.98
N ARG A 57 10.65 -13.63 11.59
CA ARG A 57 10.48 -13.65 13.05
C ARG A 57 10.39 -15.08 13.58
N ALA A 58 9.61 -15.94 12.93
CA ALA A 58 9.50 -17.35 13.30
C ALA A 58 10.84 -18.10 13.15
N ALA A 59 11.55 -17.89 12.04
CA ALA A 59 12.86 -18.47 11.79
C ALA A 59 13.88 -18.07 12.87
N LYS A 60 13.95 -16.79 13.23
CA LYS A 60 14.83 -16.29 14.31
C LYS A 60 14.49 -16.91 15.66
N LYS A 61 13.19 -17.04 15.99
CA LYS A 61 12.75 -17.67 17.25
C LYS A 61 13.17 -19.15 17.32
N ASN A 62 13.00 -19.89 16.23
CA ASN A 62 13.38 -21.30 16.16
C ASN A 62 14.89 -21.51 16.23
N ALA A 63 15.68 -20.65 15.58
CA ALA A 63 17.14 -20.69 15.66
C ALA A 63 17.64 -20.42 17.10
N LYS A 64 17.06 -19.43 17.79
CA LYS A 64 17.38 -19.15 19.20
C LYS A 64 17.03 -20.31 20.12
N ALA A 65 15.87 -20.94 19.92
CA ALA A 65 15.44 -22.09 20.72
C ALA A 65 16.39 -23.29 20.56
N ARG A 66 16.89 -23.54 19.34
CA ARG A 66 17.92 -24.58 19.10
C ARG A 66 19.23 -24.29 19.83
N LEU A 67 19.72 -23.06 19.75
CA LEU A 67 20.96 -22.66 20.44
C LEU A 67 20.88 -22.72 21.97
N MET A 68 19.67 -22.59 22.55
CA MET A 68 19.46 -22.66 24.00
C MET A 68 19.09 -24.07 24.51
N GLY A 69 18.77 -25.01 23.63
CA GLY A 69 18.46 -26.40 23.98
C GLY A 69 19.66 -27.36 23.94
N ASP A 70 20.77 -26.94 23.30
CA ASP A 70 22.01 -27.70 23.16
C ASP A 70 23.09 -27.34 24.22
N ALA A 71 22.71 -26.62 25.29
CA ALA A 71 23.59 -26.21 26.41
C ALA A 71 23.12 -26.81 27.74
#